data_AF-A0A925SL17-F1
#
_entry.id   AF-A0A925SL17-F1
#
_cell.length_a   1.000
_cell.length_b   1.000
_cell.length_c   1.000
_cell.angle_alpha   90.00
_cell.angle_beta   90.00
_cell.angle_gamma   90.00
#
_symmetry.space_group_name_H-M   'P 1'
#
loop_
_entity.id
_entity.type
_entity.pdbx_description
1 polymer ?
#
loop_
_entity_poly.entity_id
_entity_poly.type
_entity_poly.pdbx_seq_one_letter_code
_entity_poly.pdbx_strand_id
1 'polypeptide(L)'
;MRRTHPGIPAARRGSVIVVVLVTLLLASLMIVKFMESSAVELTLATRQADRERLRGDAYAALETVLAVMAEVKAIDEALYAPEQGWADPYAYAGEAPREGVTVSYEFTDESGKASLPKMTFDEMVELAQVLGLGDTDARRFADGLYAWMKEDHMPKEIEAEASRYERDDPPITVPKRSLRSWGELRAVKVARDYVYDENGALTPFGTALQQNVSLYSFEGTNVNALAPALGTARGWDGTQAAQLAGYR
;
A
#
# COMPACT_ATOMS: atom_id res chain seq x y z
N MET A 1 18.00 -42.57 -93.47
CA MET A 1 18.38 -41.24 -92.93
C MET A 1 17.48 -40.89 -91.76
N ARG A 2 18.09 -40.60 -90.60
CA ARG A 2 17.48 -40.31 -89.28
C ARG A 2 16.67 -39.00 -89.29
N ARG A 3 15.56 -38.96 -88.52
CA ARG A 3 15.16 -37.76 -87.76
C ARG A 3 14.68 -38.15 -86.36
N THR A 4 15.35 -37.57 -85.38
CA THR A 4 15.20 -37.69 -83.93
C THR A 4 13.97 -36.96 -83.42
N HIS A 5 13.21 -37.55 -82.50
CA HIS A 5 12.24 -36.83 -81.65
C HIS A 5 12.98 -36.05 -80.56
N PRO A 6 12.74 -34.74 -80.36
CA PRO A 6 13.15 -34.06 -79.15
C PRO A 6 12.08 -34.27 -78.07
N GLY A 7 12.49 -34.80 -76.92
CA GLY A 7 11.65 -34.89 -75.73
C GLY A 7 11.25 -33.50 -75.23
N ILE A 8 9.98 -33.34 -74.85
CA ILE A 8 9.44 -32.10 -74.26
C ILE A 8 9.92 -32.02 -72.79
N PRO A 9 10.48 -30.89 -72.34
CA PRO A 9 11.05 -30.77 -71.00
C PRO A 9 9.96 -30.62 -69.92
N ALA A 10 9.94 -31.55 -68.95
CA ALA A 10 9.01 -31.58 -67.81
C ALA A 10 9.44 -30.70 -66.62
N ALA A 11 10.10 -29.56 -66.85
CA ALA A 11 10.75 -28.76 -65.78
C ALA A 11 9.89 -27.63 -65.19
N ARG A 12 8.80 -27.19 -65.85
CA ARG A 12 8.02 -26.01 -65.42
C ARG A 12 6.91 -26.29 -64.40
N ARG A 13 6.40 -27.52 -64.31
CA ARG A 13 5.26 -27.85 -63.43
C ARG A 13 5.64 -28.07 -61.97
N GLY A 14 6.86 -28.52 -61.67
CA GLY A 14 7.35 -28.65 -60.30
C GLY A 14 7.60 -27.29 -59.61
N SER A 15 8.08 -26.30 -60.36
CA SER A 15 8.38 -24.95 -59.83
C SER A 15 7.12 -24.23 -59.33
N VAL A 16 5.99 -24.35 -60.04
CA VAL A 16 4.72 -23.75 -59.62
C VAL A 16 4.22 -24.36 -58.31
N ILE A 17 4.35 -25.69 -58.15
CA ILE A 17 3.94 -26.37 -56.91
C ILE A 17 4.81 -25.91 -55.74
N VAL A 18 6.13 -25.79 -55.94
CA VAL A 18 7.04 -25.30 -54.89
C VAL A 18 6.72 -23.87 -54.48
N VAL A 19 6.46 -22.97 -55.44
CA VAL A 19 6.11 -21.57 -55.12
C VAL A 19 4.80 -21.51 -54.33
N VAL A 20 3.78 -22.26 -54.73
CA VAL A 20 2.50 -22.32 -54.00
C VAL A 20 2.68 -22.92 -52.61
N LEU A 21 3.49 -23.96 -52.46
CA LEU A 21 3.75 -24.57 -51.16
C LEU A 21 4.46 -23.61 -50.21
N VAL A 22 5.45 -22.87 -50.72
CA VAL A 22 6.21 -21.87 -49.96
C VAL A 22 5.31 -20.69 -49.59
N THR A 23 4.45 -20.20 -50.49
CA THR A 23 3.52 -19.11 -50.16
C THR A 23 2.47 -19.56 -49.15
N LEU A 24 1.94 -20.79 -49.26
CA LEU A 24 1.03 -21.35 -48.26
C LEU A 24 1.72 -21.54 -46.90
N LEU A 25 2.97 -21.99 -46.88
CA LEU A 25 3.75 -22.12 -45.65
C LEU A 25 3.97 -20.75 -44.99
N LEU A 26 4.37 -19.74 -45.77
CA LEU A 26 4.55 -18.37 -45.28
C LEU A 26 3.23 -17.76 -44.77
N ALA A 27 2.13 -17.96 -45.51
CA ALA A 27 0.81 -17.52 -45.09
C ALA A 27 0.38 -18.19 -43.77
N SER A 28 0.61 -19.51 -43.64
CA SER A 28 0.33 -20.26 -42.41
C SER A 28 1.15 -19.73 -41.23
N LEU A 29 2.45 -19.46 -41.42
CA LEU A 29 3.31 -18.92 -40.37
C LEU A 29 2.88 -17.49 -39.97
N MET A 30 2.48 -16.66 -40.94
CA MET A 30 1.95 -15.33 -40.66
C MET A 30 0.66 -15.38 -39.84
N ILE A 31 -0.27 -16.27 -40.17
CA ILE A 31 -1.53 -16.42 -39.41
C ILE A 31 -1.25 -16.83 -37.97
N VAL A 32 -0.36 -17.81 -37.75
CA VAL A 32 0.00 -18.27 -36.40
C VAL A 32 0.62 -17.12 -35.58
N LYS A 33 1.56 -16.37 -36.17
CA LYS A 33 2.19 -15.23 -35.49
C LYS A 33 1.19 -14.10 -35.18
N PHE A 34 0.27 -13.83 -36.09
CA PHE A 34 -0.78 -12.84 -35.87
C PHE A 34 -1.76 -13.26 -34.75
N MET A 35 -2.15 -14.54 -34.71
CA MET A 35 -2.99 -15.08 -33.64
C MET A 35 -2.29 -15.03 -32.27
N GLU A 36 -1.01 -15.37 -32.21
CA GLU A 36 -0.22 -15.27 -30.97
C GLU A 36 -0.18 -13.82 -30.45
N SER A 37 0.08 -12.83 -31.32
CA SER A 37 0.08 -11.41 -30.92
C SER A 37 -1.31 -10.93 -30.48
N SER A 38 -2.33 -11.23 -31.29
CA SER A 38 -3.70 -10.76 -31.05
C SER A 38 -4.30 -11.37 -29.78
N ALA A 39 -3.99 -12.63 -29.48
CA ALA A 39 -4.47 -13.29 -28.26
C ALA A 39 -3.87 -12.66 -27.00
N VAL A 40 -2.58 -12.30 -27.03
CA VAL A 40 -1.92 -11.62 -25.91
C VAL A 40 -2.49 -10.22 -25.72
N GLU A 41 -2.62 -9.45 -26.81
CA GLU A 41 -3.19 -8.10 -26.78
C GLU A 41 -4.63 -8.10 -26.25
N LEU A 42 -5.47 -9.05 -26.70
CA LEU A 42 -6.85 -9.20 -26.21
C LEU A 42 -6.88 -9.57 -24.73
N THR A 43 -6.00 -10.45 -24.26
CA THR A 43 -5.90 -10.82 -22.84
C THR A 43 -5.46 -9.64 -21.97
N LEU A 44 -4.54 -8.81 -22.46
CA LEU A 44 -4.13 -7.60 -21.76
C LEU A 44 -5.25 -6.56 -21.73
N ALA A 45 -5.93 -6.35 -22.87
CA ALA A 45 -7.04 -5.41 -22.97
C ALA A 45 -8.21 -5.79 -22.06
N THR A 46 -8.55 -7.09 -22.00
CA THR A 46 -9.59 -7.60 -21.08
C THR A 46 -9.20 -7.41 -19.62
N ARG A 47 -7.97 -7.76 -19.22
CA ARG A 47 -7.47 -7.53 -17.85
C ARG A 47 -7.45 -6.05 -17.46
N GLN A 48 -7.09 -5.18 -18.40
CA GLN A 48 -7.09 -3.73 -18.18
C GLN A 48 -8.52 -3.22 -17.96
N ALA A 49 -9.45 -3.62 -18.83
CA ALA A 49 -10.87 -3.27 -18.72
C ALA A 49 -11.48 -3.81 -17.42
N ASP A 50 -11.15 -5.03 -17.02
CA ASP A 50 -11.62 -5.63 -15.76
C ASP A 50 -11.08 -4.86 -14.55
N ARG A 51 -9.79 -4.47 -14.57
CA ARG A 51 -9.21 -3.65 -13.50
C ARG A 51 -9.91 -2.30 -13.36
N GLU A 52 -10.23 -1.65 -14.47
CA GLU A 52 -10.95 -0.37 -14.47
C GLU A 52 -12.37 -0.53 -13.92
N ARG A 53 -13.08 -1.58 -14.32
CA ARG A 53 -14.41 -1.91 -13.78
C ARG A 53 -14.35 -2.22 -12.28
N LEU A 54 -13.42 -3.05 -11.84
CA LEU A 54 -13.25 -3.39 -10.42
C LEU A 54 -12.90 -2.17 -9.56
N ARG A 55 -12.15 -1.20 -10.11
CA ARG A 55 -11.95 0.09 -9.44
C ARG A 55 -13.24 0.87 -9.29
N GLY A 56 -14.05 0.93 -10.35
CA GLY A 56 -15.38 1.53 -10.29
C GLY A 56 -16.26 0.86 -9.24
N ASP A 57 -16.30 -0.47 -9.23
CA ASP A 57 -17.05 -1.27 -8.25
C ASP A 57 -16.56 -0.99 -6.82
N ALA A 58 -15.25 -0.88 -6.59
CA ALA A 58 -14.68 -0.55 -5.28
C ALA A 58 -15.02 0.87 -4.81
N TYR A 59 -15.01 1.87 -5.70
CA TYR A 59 -15.42 3.22 -5.36
C TYR A 59 -16.92 3.30 -5.05
N ALA A 60 -17.77 2.61 -5.82
CA ALA A 60 -19.20 2.52 -5.52
C ALA A 60 -19.46 1.88 -4.15
N ALA A 61 -18.73 0.80 -3.83
CA ALA A 61 -18.79 0.18 -2.52
C ALA A 61 -18.32 1.12 -1.40
N LEU A 62 -17.26 1.92 -1.62
CA LEU A 62 -16.80 2.93 -0.66
C LEU A 62 -17.86 4.02 -0.41
N GLU A 63 -18.52 4.52 -1.45
CA GLU A 63 -19.62 5.49 -1.29
C GLU A 63 -20.76 4.91 -0.46
N THR A 64 -21.09 3.64 -0.68
CA THR A 64 -22.11 2.92 0.11
C THR A 64 -21.70 2.85 1.58
N VAL A 65 -20.44 2.48 1.86
CA VAL A 65 -19.87 2.46 3.22
C VAL A 65 -20.00 3.83 3.88
N LEU A 66 -19.59 4.90 3.19
CA LEU A 66 -19.63 6.25 3.73
C LEU A 66 -21.07 6.72 4.00
N ALA A 67 -22.02 6.40 3.12
CA ALA A 67 -23.43 6.73 3.31
C ALA A 67 -24.01 6.02 4.55
N VAL A 68 -23.79 4.71 4.67
CA VAL A 68 -24.25 3.92 5.83
C VAL A 68 -23.63 4.42 7.13
N MET A 69 -22.32 4.68 7.15
CA MET A 69 -21.65 5.23 8.33
C MET A 69 -22.16 6.62 8.70
N ALA A 70 -22.43 7.48 7.71
CA ALA A 70 -23.00 8.80 7.95
C ALA A 70 -24.42 8.72 8.53
N GLU A 71 -25.23 7.78 8.06
CA GLU A 71 -26.57 7.54 8.56
C GLU A 71 -26.55 7.00 10.00
N VAL A 72 -25.76 5.96 10.28
CA VAL A 72 -25.63 5.43 11.64
C VAL A 72 -25.12 6.50 12.61
N LYS A 73 -24.13 7.30 12.18
CA LYS A 73 -23.66 8.44 12.97
C LYS A 73 -24.77 9.47 13.24
N ALA A 74 -25.68 9.70 12.28
CA ALA A 74 -26.79 10.62 12.48
C ALA A 74 -27.85 10.08 13.44
N ILE A 75 -28.02 8.75 13.51
CA ILE A 75 -28.96 8.08 14.42
C ILE A 75 -28.40 8.00 15.83
N ASP A 76 -27.16 7.53 15.97
CA ASP A 76 -26.52 7.24 17.26
C ASP A 76 -25.60 8.37 17.76
N GLU A 77 -25.60 9.52 17.09
CA GLU A 77 -24.74 10.71 17.29
C GLU A 77 -23.22 10.49 17.09
N ALA A 78 -22.75 9.23 17.19
CA ALA A 78 -21.36 8.85 17.02
C ALA A 78 -21.19 7.41 16.49
N LEU A 79 -19.99 7.13 16.00
CA LEU A 79 -19.55 5.80 15.58
C LEU A 79 -18.69 5.20 16.69
N TYR A 80 -19.16 4.10 17.26
CA TYR A 80 -18.52 3.41 18.37
C TYR A 80 -17.91 2.09 17.93
N ALA A 81 -18.69 1.24 17.25
CA ALA A 81 -18.25 -0.11 16.89
C ALA A 81 -19.05 -0.69 15.71
N PRO A 82 -18.47 -1.60 14.90
CA PRO A 82 -19.12 -2.16 13.72
C PRO A 82 -20.47 -2.84 14.01
N GLU A 83 -20.66 -3.32 15.24
CA GLU A 83 -21.88 -3.97 15.73
C GLU A 83 -23.12 -3.06 15.71
N GLN A 84 -22.94 -1.73 15.53
CA GLN A 84 -24.06 -0.81 15.28
C GLN A 84 -24.75 -1.06 13.93
N GLY A 85 -24.25 -1.98 13.10
CA GLY A 85 -24.89 -2.42 11.86
C GLY A 85 -24.20 -1.93 10.59
N TRP A 86 -23.17 -1.09 10.70
CA TRP A 86 -22.37 -0.62 9.56
C TRP A 86 -21.23 -1.57 9.17
N ALA A 87 -21.06 -2.70 9.88
CA ALA A 87 -20.09 -3.74 9.53
C ALA A 87 -20.32 -4.36 8.14
N ASP A 88 -21.57 -4.44 7.69
CA ASP A 88 -21.97 -4.88 6.35
C ASP A 88 -22.84 -3.81 5.68
N PRO A 89 -22.23 -2.83 4.99
CA PRO A 89 -22.95 -1.73 4.36
C PRO A 89 -23.93 -2.18 3.28
N TYR A 90 -23.64 -3.27 2.55
CA TYR A 90 -24.56 -3.78 1.54
C TYR A 90 -25.81 -4.39 2.17
N ALA A 91 -25.64 -5.19 3.23
CA ALA A 91 -26.78 -5.71 3.98
C ALA A 91 -27.62 -4.59 4.60
N TYR A 92 -26.99 -3.53 5.13
CA TYR A 92 -27.69 -2.36 5.68
C TYR A 92 -28.50 -1.62 4.59
N ALA A 93 -27.89 -1.35 3.44
CA ALA A 93 -28.53 -0.63 2.34
C ALA A 93 -29.55 -1.47 1.54
N GLY A 94 -29.59 -2.79 1.76
CA GLY A 94 -30.39 -3.71 0.94
C GLY A 94 -29.88 -3.85 -0.50
N GLU A 95 -28.58 -3.60 -0.70
CA GLU A 95 -27.91 -3.67 -1.99
C GLU A 95 -27.02 -4.92 -2.09
N ALA A 96 -26.54 -5.22 -3.30
CA ALA A 96 -25.62 -6.31 -3.54
C ALA A 96 -24.54 -5.88 -4.54
N PRO A 97 -23.32 -6.46 -4.45
CA PRO A 97 -22.30 -6.22 -5.45
C PRO A 97 -22.74 -6.73 -6.83
N ARG A 98 -22.13 -6.18 -7.87
CA ARG A 98 -22.33 -6.63 -9.25
C ARG A 98 -22.06 -8.13 -9.38
N GLU A 99 -22.85 -8.81 -10.22
CA GLU A 99 -22.70 -10.25 -10.45
C GLU A 99 -21.26 -10.63 -10.82
N GLY A 100 -20.74 -11.67 -10.17
CA GLY A 100 -19.38 -12.16 -10.35
C GLY A 100 -18.30 -11.35 -9.62
N VAL A 101 -18.67 -10.34 -8.82
CA VAL A 101 -17.75 -9.55 -7.99
C VAL A 101 -17.95 -9.89 -6.52
N THR A 102 -16.86 -10.05 -5.79
CA THR A 102 -16.86 -10.16 -4.32
C THR A 102 -16.24 -8.90 -3.74
N VAL A 103 -16.95 -8.25 -2.83
CA VAL A 103 -16.48 -7.08 -2.10
C VAL A 103 -16.31 -7.46 -0.63
N SER A 104 -15.19 -7.07 -0.04
CA SER A 104 -14.88 -7.28 1.38
C SER A 104 -14.53 -5.95 2.02
N TYR A 105 -14.99 -5.73 3.25
CA TYR A 105 -14.73 -4.53 4.02
C TYR A 105 -13.83 -4.84 5.21
N GLU A 106 -12.88 -3.94 5.50
CA GLU A 106 -12.07 -3.97 6.71
C GLU A 106 -12.07 -2.56 7.31
N PHE A 107 -12.43 -2.47 8.58
CA PHE A 107 -12.53 -1.21 9.30
C PHE A 107 -11.47 -1.19 10.40
N THR A 108 -10.63 -0.15 10.39
CA THR A 108 -9.60 0.05 11.42
C THR A 108 -9.80 1.41 12.06
N ASP A 109 -9.96 1.44 13.39
CA ASP A 109 -9.96 2.68 14.15
C ASP A 109 -8.53 3.12 14.47
N GLU A 110 -8.03 4.07 13.68
CA GLU A 110 -6.72 4.67 13.85
C GLU A 110 -6.62 5.58 15.08
N SER A 111 -7.75 6.02 15.65
CA SER A 111 -7.75 6.91 16.82
C SER A 111 -7.35 6.22 18.13
N GLY A 112 -7.30 4.87 18.15
CA GLY A 112 -6.73 4.10 19.27
C GLY A 112 -5.19 4.16 19.36
N LYS A 113 -4.54 4.68 18.33
CA LYS A 113 -3.08 4.86 18.28
C LYS A 113 -2.68 6.27 18.74
N ALA A 114 -1.38 6.53 18.82
CA ALA A 114 -0.88 7.88 19.06
C ALA A 114 -0.82 8.67 17.74
N SER A 115 -1.34 9.89 17.76
CA SER A 115 -1.29 10.77 16.59
C SER A 115 0.13 11.33 16.40
N LEU A 116 0.84 10.84 15.39
CA LEU A 116 2.19 11.29 15.06
C LEU A 116 2.28 12.81 14.80
N PRO A 117 1.33 13.45 14.08
CA PRO A 117 1.38 14.91 13.88
C PRO A 117 1.33 15.74 15.17
N LYS A 118 0.61 15.24 16.19
CA LYS A 118 0.31 15.94 17.45
C LYS A 118 1.24 15.54 18.60
N MET A 119 1.93 14.41 18.48
CA MET A 119 2.92 13.95 19.45
C MET A 119 3.98 15.02 19.71
N THR A 120 4.39 15.14 20.97
CA THR A 120 5.52 15.97 21.43
C THR A 120 6.82 15.16 21.44
N PHE A 121 7.96 15.86 21.46
CA PHE A 121 9.26 15.21 21.39
C PHE A 121 9.44 14.21 22.54
N ASP A 122 9.09 14.63 23.75
CA ASP A 122 9.20 13.79 24.95
C ASP A 122 8.27 12.58 24.87
N GLU A 123 7.02 12.74 24.43
CA GLU A 123 6.10 11.61 24.21
C GLU A 123 6.63 10.62 23.17
N MET A 124 7.32 11.09 22.12
CA MET A 124 7.94 10.21 21.13
C MET A 124 9.11 9.41 21.72
N VAL A 125 9.93 10.06 22.56
CA VAL A 125 11.03 9.39 23.28
C VAL A 125 10.47 8.34 24.23
N GLU A 126 9.47 8.69 25.05
CA GLU A 126 8.83 7.76 25.99
C GLU A 126 8.20 6.57 25.26
N LEU A 127 7.47 6.82 24.18
CA LEU A 127 6.91 5.75 23.36
C LEU A 127 8.01 4.85 22.82
N ALA A 128 9.07 5.42 22.24
CA ALA A 128 10.17 4.65 21.68
C ALA A 128 10.86 3.75 22.74
N GLN A 129 10.97 4.24 23.98
CA GLN A 129 11.47 3.46 25.11
C GLN A 129 10.56 2.29 25.48
N VAL A 130 9.24 2.55 25.58
CA VAL A 130 8.26 1.49 25.87
C VAL A 130 8.24 0.42 24.77
N LEU A 131 8.50 0.81 23.53
CA LEU A 131 8.61 -0.10 22.39
C LEU A 131 9.96 -0.86 22.33
N GLY A 132 10.88 -0.60 23.26
CA GLY A 132 12.08 -1.39 23.47
C GLY A 132 13.41 -0.74 23.05
N LEU A 133 13.44 0.54 22.68
CA LEU A 133 14.71 1.26 22.48
C LEU A 133 15.29 1.71 23.83
N GLY A 134 16.62 1.69 23.96
CA GLY A 134 17.29 2.31 25.11
C GLY A 134 17.14 3.84 25.09
N ASP A 135 17.35 4.54 26.22
CA ASP A 135 17.13 6.00 26.31
C ASP A 135 17.91 6.80 25.24
N THR A 136 19.18 6.45 25.01
CA THR A 136 20.00 7.10 23.98
C THR A 136 19.46 6.88 22.58
N ASP A 137 19.09 5.63 22.25
CA ASP A 137 18.54 5.29 20.94
C ASP A 137 17.16 5.89 20.71
N ALA A 138 16.30 5.92 21.73
CA ALA A 138 14.99 6.54 21.67
C ALA A 138 15.09 8.05 21.39
N ARG A 139 16.01 8.75 22.06
CA ARG A 139 16.29 10.18 21.80
C ARG A 139 16.82 10.43 20.41
N ARG A 140 17.73 9.57 19.95
CA ARG A 140 18.33 9.65 18.61
C ARG A 140 17.30 9.42 17.51
N PHE A 141 16.46 8.39 17.68
CA PHE A 141 15.31 8.12 16.81
C PHE A 141 14.35 9.32 16.76
N ALA A 142 13.95 9.84 17.92
CA ALA A 142 13.05 10.99 18.00
C ALA A 142 13.66 12.24 17.36
N ASP A 143 14.95 12.53 17.58
CA ASP A 143 15.66 13.67 16.98
C ASP A 143 15.66 13.61 15.45
N GLY A 144 15.99 12.44 14.89
CA GLY A 144 15.96 12.22 13.46
C GLY A 144 14.57 12.39 12.85
N LEU A 145 13.54 11.84 13.51
CA LEU A 145 12.17 11.90 13.03
C LEU A 145 11.57 13.32 13.17
N TYR A 146 11.85 14.03 14.26
CA TYR A 146 11.45 15.42 14.45
C TYR A 146 12.12 16.36 13.45
N ALA A 147 13.42 16.19 13.20
CA ALA A 147 14.12 16.98 12.20
C ALA A 147 13.52 16.81 10.79
N TRP A 148 12.99 15.63 10.50
CA TRP A 148 12.27 15.37 9.26
C TRP A 148 10.90 16.06 9.23
N MET A 149 10.18 16.04 10.35
CA MET A 149 8.76 16.41 10.41
C MET A 149 8.45 17.85 10.81
N LYS A 150 9.33 18.50 11.59
CA LYS A 150 9.08 19.80 12.20
C LYS A 150 10.06 20.83 11.64
N GLU A 151 9.52 21.98 11.24
CA GLU A 151 10.29 23.08 10.66
C GLU A 151 11.22 23.74 11.70
N ASP A 152 10.72 23.88 12.92
CA ASP A 152 11.37 24.54 14.06
C ASP A 152 12.34 23.64 14.85
N HIS A 153 12.41 22.35 14.53
CA HIS A 153 13.32 21.43 15.22
C HIS A 153 14.74 21.52 14.68
N MET A 154 15.69 21.80 15.58
CA MET A 154 17.12 21.74 15.30
C MET A 154 17.68 20.38 15.75
N PRO A 155 18.14 19.52 14.82
CA PRO A 155 18.68 18.21 15.18
C PRO A 155 19.96 18.35 16.00
N LYS A 156 20.16 17.42 16.94
CA LYS A 156 21.44 17.19 17.61
C LYS A 156 22.31 16.23 16.83
N GLU A 157 21.68 15.30 16.12
CA GLU A 157 22.36 14.36 15.24
C GLU A 157 22.76 15.02 13.93
N ILE A 158 24.04 14.98 13.62
CA ILE A 158 24.59 15.55 12.39
C ILE A 158 23.92 14.93 11.16
N GLU A 159 23.65 13.62 11.19
CA GLU A 159 22.99 12.89 10.08
C GLU A 159 21.52 13.28 9.88
N ALA A 160 20.90 13.96 10.85
CA ALA A 160 19.55 14.49 10.73
C ALA A 160 19.50 15.93 10.20
N GLU A 161 20.64 16.60 10.00
CA GLU A 161 20.69 17.94 9.41
C GLU A 161 20.22 17.93 7.95
N ALA A 162 19.44 18.93 7.56
CA ALA A 162 18.96 19.09 6.18
C ALA A 162 20.11 19.09 5.15
N SER A 163 21.24 19.70 5.50
CA SER A 163 22.44 19.76 4.66
C SER A 163 22.99 18.38 4.29
N ARG A 164 22.75 17.34 5.11
CA ARG A 164 23.17 15.97 4.83
C ARG A 164 22.28 15.29 3.80
N TYR A 165 21.00 15.64 3.73
CA TYR A 165 20.08 15.10 2.73
C TYR A 165 20.28 15.77 1.36
N GLU A 166 20.60 17.06 1.34
CA GLU A 166 20.87 17.81 0.11
C GLU A 166 22.17 17.40 -0.58
N ARG A 167 23.07 16.74 0.14
CA ARG A 167 24.34 16.23 -0.39
C ARG A 167 24.26 14.77 -0.85
N ASP A 168 23.14 14.10 -0.65
CA ASP A 168 22.96 12.72 -1.11
C ASP A 168 22.75 12.64 -2.63
N ASP A 169 22.85 11.42 -3.14
CA ASP A 169 22.51 11.09 -4.53
C ASP A 169 21.38 10.03 -4.57
N PRO A 170 20.16 10.40 -4.99
CA PRO A 170 19.73 11.75 -5.37
C PRO A 170 19.59 12.68 -4.13
N PRO A 171 19.73 14.00 -4.32
CA PRO A 171 19.56 14.95 -3.23
C PRO A 171 18.09 15.01 -2.79
N ILE A 172 17.88 15.01 -1.48
CA ILE A 172 16.55 15.02 -0.88
C ILE A 172 16.35 16.34 -0.12
N THR A 173 15.28 17.05 -0.43
CA THR A 173 14.82 18.17 0.40
C THR A 173 13.95 17.63 1.53
N VAL A 174 14.34 17.91 2.77
CA VAL A 174 13.58 17.48 3.95
C VAL A 174 12.18 18.10 3.93
N PRO A 175 11.09 17.32 4.03
CA PRO A 175 9.74 17.84 3.85
C PRO A 175 9.26 18.83 4.91
N LYS A 176 9.80 18.78 6.13
CA LYS A 176 9.40 19.61 7.28
C LYS A 176 7.89 19.57 7.56
N ARG A 177 7.30 18.39 7.39
CA ARG A 177 5.90 18.08 7.65
C ARG A 177 5.75 16.68 8.22
N SER A 178 4.62 16.40 8.86
CA SER A 178 4.29 15.03 9.26
C SER A 178 4.38 14.05 8.09
N LEU A 179 4.73 12.80 8.40
CA LEU A 179 4.77 11.70 7.44
C LEU A 179 3.39 11.48 6.81
N ARG A 180 3.36 11.18 5.50
CA ARG A 180 2.16 10.78 4.75
C ARG A 180 2.11 9.28 4.51
N SER A 181 3.26 8.60 4.55
CA SER A 181 3.35 7.16 4.45
C SER A 181 4.48 6.60 5.31
N TRP A 182 4.32 5.36 5.77
CA TRP A 182 5.39 4.64 6.46
C TRP A 182 6.64 4.44 5.60
N GLY A 183 6.48 4.39 4.27
CA GLY A 183 7.58 4.29 3.33
C GLY A 183 8.55 5.48 3.39
N GLU A 184 8.09 6.66 3.82
CA GLU A 184 8.96 7.84 3.99
C GLU A 184 10.05 7.61 5.06
N LEU A 185 9.83 6.73 6.05
CA LEU A 185 10.85 6.43 7.06
C LEU A 185 12.12 5.83 6.46
N ARG A 186 12.05 5.21 5.27
CA ARG A 186 13.23 4.71 4.57
C ARG A 186 14.15 5.84 4.08
N ALA A 187 13.63 7.05 3.93
CA ALA A 187 14.41 8.22 3.57
C ALA A 187 14.99 8.94 4.79
N VAL A 188 14.48 8.70 6.00
CA VAL A 188 14.96 9.35 7.23
C VAL A 188 16.23 8.65 7.70
N LYS A 189 17.41 9.23 7.47
CA LYS A 189 18.71 8.58 7.72
C LYS A 189 18.85 7.98 9.11
N VAL A 190 18.57 8.79 10.13
CA VAL A 190 18.75 8.39 11.53
C VAL A 190 17.66 7.40 11.98
N ALA A 191 16.41 7.61 11.57
CA ALA A 191 15.29 6.80 12.03
C ALA A 191 15.18 5.45 11.29
N ARG A 192 15.61 5.39 10.01
CA ARG A 192 15.52 4.19 9.17
C ARG A 192 16.19 3.01 9.83
N ASP A 193 17.38 3.19 10.37
CA ASP A 193 18.23 2.10 10.86
C ASP A 193 17.65 1.43 12.12
N TYR A 194 16.71 2.11 12.81
CA TYR A 194 15.92 1.51 13.91
C TYR A 194 14.69 0.76 13.41
N VAL A 195 14.10 1.19 12.29
CA VAL A 195 12.79 0.72 11.79
C VAL A 195 12.95 -0.43 10.80
N TYR A 196 14.03 -0.42 10.01
CA TYR A 196 14.30 -1.41 8.97
C TYR A 196 15.64 -2.10 9.21
N ASP A 197 15.68 -3.40 8.93
CA ASP A 197 16.93 -4.18 8.96
C ASP A 197 17.75 -4.00 7.68
N GLU A 198 18.91 -4.66 7.62
CA GLU A 198 19.83 -4.64 6.46
C GLU A 198 19.19 -5.15 5.16
N ASN A 199 18.15 -5.98 5.26
CA ASN A 199 17.41 -6.53 4.12
C ASN A 199 16.22 -5.63 3.71
N GLY A 200 15.98 -4.55 4.45
CA GLY A 200 14.84 -3.65 4.27
C GLY A 200 13.51 -4.17 4.81
N ALA A 201 13.53 -5.26 5.60
CA ALA A 201 12.38 -5.75 6.34
C ALA A 201 12.19 -4.94 7.64
N LEU A 202 11.00 -4.96 8.22
CA LEU A 202 10.74 -4.25 9.48
C LEU A 202 11.45 -4.95 10.66
N THR A 203 12.09 -4.16 11.51
CA THR A 203 12.58 -4.62 12.81
C THR A 203 11.40 -4.83 13.78
N PRO A 204 11.59 -5.52 14.91
CA PRO A 204 10.55 -5.61 15.94
C PRO A 204 10.06 -4.24 16.42
N PHE A 205 10.97 -3.27 16.56
CA PHE A 205 10.63 -1.88 16.86
C PHE A 205 9.80 -1.26 15.75
N GLY A 206 10.20 -1.41 14.49
CA GLY A 206 9.46 -0.89 13.34
C GLY A 206 8.04 -1.44 13.23
N THR A 207 7.85 -2.74 13.47
CA THR A 207 6.52 -3.36 13.54
C THR A 207 5.69 -2.79 14.69
N ALA A 208 6.28 -2.69 15.88
CA ALA A 208 5.58 -2.16 17.06
C ALA A 208 5.21 -0.68 16.89
N LEU A 209 6.08 0.12 16.27
CA LEU A 209 5.82 1.52 15.94
C LEU A 209 4.58 1.65 15.03
N GLN A 210 4.49 0.88 13.95
CA GLN A 210 3.35 0.92 13.02
C GLN A 210 2.02 0.49 13.65
N GLN A 211 2.07 -0.39 14.66
CA GLN A 211 0.90 -0.83 15.40
C GLN A 211 0.41 0.22 16.42
N ASN A 212 1.32 1.04 16.96
CA ASN A 212 1.02 1.97 18.06
C ASN A 212 0.93 3.44 17.62
N VAL A 213 1.35 3.79 16.41
CA VAL A 213 1.36 5.17 15.93
C VAL A 213 0.48 5.29 14.69
N SER A 214 -0.27 6.39 14.60
CA SER A 214 -1.05 6.75 13.43
C SER A 214 -0.44 7.96 12.72
N LEU A 215 -0.49 7.97 11.40
CA LEU A 215 -0.08 9.11 10.58
C LEU A 215 -1.15 10.22 10.54
N TYR A 216 -2.37 9.93 11.03
CA TYR A 216 -3.48 10.87 11.03
C TYR A 216 -3.45 11.83 12.22
N SER A 217 -4.00 13.02 12.01
CA SER A 217 -4.15 14.05 13.05
C SER A 217 -5.54 13.94 13.67
N PHE A 218 -5.60 13.68 14.98
CA PHE A 218 -6.83 13.68 15.76
C PHE A 218 -6.59 14.29 17.15
N GLU A 219 -7.64 14.86 17.77
CA GLU A 219 -7.53 15.63 19.02
C GLU A 219 -7.60 14.77 20.29
N GLY A 220 -8.18 13.58 20.22
CA GLY A 220 -8.27 12.65 21.34
C GLY A 220 -7.95 11.23 20.91
N THR A 221 -7.19 10.51 21.72
CA THR A 221 -6.98 9.07 21.53
C THR A 221 -8.21 8.33 22.04
N ASN A 222 -8.78 7.44 21.21
CA ASN A 222 -9.86 6.57 21.65
C ASN A 222 -9.31 5.56 22.66
N VAL A 223 -9.65 5.81 23.93
CA VAL A 223 -9.24 4.98 25.07
C VAL A 223 -9.78 3.56 24.96
N ASN A 224 -10.91 3.36 24.28
CA ASN A 224 -11.48 2.04 24.08
C ASN A 224 -10.64 1.23 23.11
N ALA A 225 -10.00 1.85 22.13
CA ALA A 225 -9.14 1.19 21.13
C ALA A 225 -7.64 1.33 21.44
N LEU A 226 -7.28 1.72 22.67
CA LEU A 226 -5.91 2.06 23.05
C LEU A 226 -4.97 0.85 22.97
N ALA A 227 -3.87 1.00 22.23
CA ALA A 227 -2.83 -0.01 22.22
C ALA A 227 -2.11 -0.11 23.59
N PRO A 228 -1.80 -1.31 24.11
CA PRO A 228 -1.26 -1.48 25.46
C PRO A 228 0.03 -0.67 25.75
N ALA A 229 0.92 -0.55 24.78
CA ALA A 229 2.16 0.22 24.94
C ALA A 229 1.90 1.72 25.12
N LEU A 230 0.83 2.26 24.51
CA LEU A 230 0.43 3.66 24.71
C LEU A 230 -0.19 3.91 26.07
N GLY A 231 -0.90 2.93 26.63
CA GLY A 231 -1.38 2.99 28.01
C GLY A 231 -0.21 3.14 28.97
N THR A 232 0.80 2.27 28.84
CA THR A 232 2.01 2.32 29.67
C THR A 232 2.79 3.62 29.48
N ALA A 233 2.98 4.09 28.24
CA ALA A 233 3.68 5.35 27.95
C ALA A 233 2.98 6.56 28.57
N ARG A 234 1.64 6.55 28.65
CA ARG A 234 0.86 7.63 29.30
C ARG A 234 0.67 7.46 30.80
N GLY A 235 1.43 6.55 31.42
CA GLY A 235 1.41 6.33 32.87
C GLY A 235 0.18 5.56 33.37
N TRP A 236 -0.55 4.86 32.51
CA TRP A 236 -1.62 3.94 32.93
C TRP A 236 -0.98 2.61 33.32
N ASP A 237 -1.31 2.12 34.51
CA ASP A 237 -0.80 0.84 34.99
C ASP A 237 -1.25 -0.27 34.01
N GLY A 238 -0.34 -1.18 33.62
CA GLY A 238 -0.60 -2.19 32.58
C GLY A 238 -1.79 -3.11 32.89
N THR A 239 -2.18 -3.17 34.16
CA THR A 239 -3.39 -3.85 34.65
C THR A 239 -4.68 -3.06 34.42
N GLN A 240 -4.66 -1.73 34.48
CA GLN A 240 -5.82 -0.86 34.23
C GLN A 240 -6.19 -0.80 32.74
N ALA A 241 -5.18 -0.74 31.85
CA ALA A 241 -5.40 -0.78 30.40
C ALA A 241 -5.95 -2.16 29.95
N ALA A 242 -5.44 -3.26 30.52
CA ALA A 242 -5.94 -4.60 30.26
C ALA A 242 -7.34 -4.86 30.86
N GLN A 243 -7.64 -4.31 32.04
CA GLN A 243 -8.97 -4.40 32.64
C GLN A 243 -10.02 -3.65 31.83
N LEU A 244 -9.71 -2.47 31.28
CA LEU A 244 -10.62 -1.72 30.40
C LEU A 244 -10.87 -2.44 29.07
N ALA A 245 -9.85 -3.13 28.52
CA ALA A 245 -10.03 -3.97 27.33
C ALA A 245 -10.83 -5.25 27.62
N GLY A 246 -10.83 -5.73 28.87
CA GLY A 246 -11.55 -6.94 29.32
C GLY A 246 -13.01 -6.73 29.75
N TYR A 247 -13.51 -5.48 29.78
CA TYR A 247 -14.93 -5.16 30.04
C TYR A 247 -15.78 -5.05 28.75
N ARG A 248 -15.26 -5.56 27.63
CA ARG A 248 -16.01 -5.71 26.38
C ARG A 248 -16.83 -6.99 26.37
#